data_AF-A0A8I2ACL4-F1
#
_entry.id   AF-A0A8I2ACL4-F1
#
_cell.length_a   1.000
_cell.length_b   1.000
_cell.length_c   1.000
_cell.angle_alpha   90.00
_cell.angle_beta   90.00
_cell.angle_gamma   90.00
#
_symmetry.space_group_name_H-M   'P 1'
#
loop_
_entity.id
_entity.type
_entity.pdbx_description
1 polymer ?
#
loop_
_entity_poly.entity_id
_entity_poly.type
_entity_poly.pdbx_seq_one_letter_code
_entity_poly.pdbx_strand_id
1 'polypeptide(L)'
;MMKKLYQVSRLLLGMTFIFSGFVKGQDPLGTMFKIEDYLIAYGWDWALPFALALSILLCTAEFVIGAGLILNYQTKLIQWLILLFMVFFTCITFYDALYNAVSDCGCFGDAIKLTNWQTFFKNIVLLALVAILFYTSRNAKPPFFRRTALFIAVTCIFAGFSIWSFYHLPLIDFLPWKKGNIVSTVSQQSSEYYVTYRNKTTGEEREFPSNDFPYKDSIWMSQWEFVSSRVVSHPSSDNTLLLISDTLGNDVSLYYLNYPDFLFIATIYDLHSAPDKSLKKLSDFIRSAENSGYTCIILTSALNKEIEDFALKYDIQAEIFNIDDITLKMMVRANPGLILIKNGVIIDKWNVRSMPDFNKIEKKHLKLTNE
;
A
#
# COMPACT_ATOMS: atom_id res chain seq x y z
N MET A 1 -29.97 -25.35 18.05
CA MET A 1 -29.09 -25.22 16.87
C MET A 1 -29.08 -23.81 16.30
N MET A 2 -30.23 -23.25 15.88
CA MET A 2 -30.34 -21.90 15.29
C MET A 2 -29.72 -20.77 16.14
N LYS A 3 -29.92 -20.73 17.46
CA LYS A 3 -29.28 -19.69 18.31
C LYS A 3 -27.75 -19.73 18.29
N LYS A 4 -27.15 -20.93 18.27
CA LYS A 4 -25.69 -21.09 18.20
C LYS A 4 -25.19 -20.67 16.81
N LEU A 5 -25.87 -21.08 15.76
CA LEU A 5 -25.55 -20.68 14.38
C LEU A 5 -25.57 -19.16 14.22
N TYR A 6 -26.62 -18.49 14.71
CA TYR A 6 -26.71 -17.03 14.73
C TYR A 6 -25.53 -16.39 15.46
N GLN A 7 -25.16 -16.88 16.65
CA GLN A 7 -24.07 -16.32 17.43
C GLN A 7 -22.72 -16.47 16.73
N VAL A 8 -22.45 -17.64 16.14
CA VAL A 8 -21.20 -17.92 15.42
C VAL A 8 -21.11 -17.08 14.16
N SER A 9 -22.13 -17.07 13.30
CA SER A 9 -22.14 -16.27 12.07
C SER A 9 -21.97 -14.78 12.38
N ARG A 10 -22.65 -14.27 13.41
CA ARG A 10 -22.54 -12.88 13.86
C ARG A 10 -21.14 -12.54 14.36
N LEU A 11 -20.52 -13.43 15.14
CA LEU A 11 -19.18 -13.20 15.68
C LEU A 11 -18.13 -13.22 14.57
N LEU A 12 -18.21 -14.20 13.66
CA LEU A 12 -17.30 -14.30 12.51
C LEU A 12 -17.42 -13.07 11.60
N LEU A 13 -18.64 -12.70 11.18
CA LEU A 13 -18.85 -11.49 10.38
C LEU A 13 -18.39 -10.23 11.11
N GLY A 14 -18.72 -10.10 12.40
CA GLY A 14 -18.33 -8.96 13.22
C GLY A 14 -16.81 -8.82 13.33
N MET A 15 -16.10 -9.92 13.58
CA MET A 15 -14.63 -9.93 13.65
C MET A 15 -14.00 -9.58 12.31
N THR A 16 -14.48 -10.15 11.21
CA THR A 16 -13.95 -9.84 9.86
C THR A 16 -14.09 -8.36 9.52
N PHE A 17 -15.26 -7.77 9.81
CA PHE A 17 -15.53 -6.35 9.54
C PHE A 17 -14.75 -5.42 10.48
N ILE A 18 -14.59 -5.77 11.75
CA ILE A 18 -13.73 -5.00 12.67
C ILE A 18 -12.28 -5.05 12.22
N PHE A 19 -11.78 -6.23 11.83
CA PHE A 19 -10.41 -6.38 11.34
C PHE A 19 -10.19 -5.56 10.07
N SER A 20 -11.08 -5.71 9.08
CA SER A 20 -11.07 -4.91 7.84
C SER A 20 -11.09 -3.41 8.11
N GLY A 21 -12.06 -2.95 8.90
CA GLY A 21 -12.21 -1.54 9.26
C GLY A 21 -10.99 -1.02 10.03
N PHE A 22 -10.44 -1.79 10.96
CA PHE A 22 -9.26 -1.40 11.73
C PHE A 22 -8.02 -1.24 10.86
N VAL A 23 -7.72 -2.22 10.00
CA VAL A 23 -6.53 -2.15 9.13
C VAL A 23 -6.61 -0.96 8.18
N LYS A 24 -7.79 -0.71 7.60
CA LYS A 24 -8.00 0.47 6.75
C LYS A 24 -8.00 1.78 7.55
N GLY A 25 -8.57 1.78 8.75
CA GLY A 25 -8.69 2.97 9.59
C GLY A 25 -7.37 3.43 10.21
N GLN A 26 -6.41 2.53 10.43
CA GLN A 26 -5.05 2.91 10.83
C GLN A 26 -4.21 3.48 9.67
N ASP A 27 -4.63 3.28 8.41
CA ASP A 27 -4.01 3.86 7.21
C ASP A 27 -5.09 4.41 6.26
N PRO A 28 -5.73 5.53 6.62
CA PRO A 28 -6.78 6.12 5.79
C PRO A 28 -6.22 6.66 4.46
N LEU A 29 -4.92 6.99 4.39
CA LEU A 29 -4.26 7.41 3.15
C LEU A 29 -4.08 6.24 2.19
N GLY A 30 -3.64 5.07 2.67
CA GLY A 30 -3.58 3.86 1.85
C GLY A 30 -4.93 3.50 1.24
N THR A 31 -6.01 3.59 2.03
CA THR A 31 -7.38 3.35 1.55
C THR A 31 -7.86 4.44 0.58
N MET A 32 -7.45 5.70 0.78
CA MET A 32 -7.74 6.80 -0.14
C MET A 32 -7.12 6.54 -1.52
N PHE A 33 -5.84 6.16 -1.59
CA PHE A 33 -5.18 5.86 -2.86
C PHE A 33 -5.87 4.73 -3.61
N LYS A 34 -6.34 3.69 -2.91
CA LYS A 34 -7.14 2.63 -3.54
C LYS A 34 -8.46 3.14 -4.10
N ILE A 35 -9.14 4.04 -3.40
CA ILE A 35 -10.36 4.67 -3.90
C ILE A 35 -10.05 5.53 -5.15
N GLU A 36 -8.94 6.26 -5.17
CA GLU A 36 -8.49 7.01 -6.35
C GLU A 36 -8.26 6.08 -7.55
N ASP A 37 -7.57 4.94 -7.36
CA ASP A 37 -7.37 3.93 -8.41
C ASP A 37 -8.71 3.48 -9.02
N TYR A 38 -9.71 3.21 -8.17
CA TYR A 38 -11.06 2.85 -8.61
C TYR A 38 -11.78 3.97 -9.35
N LEU A 39 -11.69 5.22 -8.85
CA LEU A 39 -12.35 6.36 -9.48
C LEU A 39 -11.76 6.64 -10.87
N ILE A 40 -10.43 6.56 -11.01
CA ILE A 40 -9.74 6.72 -12.29
C ILE A 40 -10.12 5.59 -13.25
N ALA A 41 -10.09 4.33 -12.78
CA ALA A 41 -10.46 3.17 -13.60
C ALA A 41 -11.91 3.24 -14.13
N TYR A 42 -12.82 3.87 -13.37
CA TYR A 42 -14.21 4.09 -13.78
C TYR A 42 -14.46 5.41 -14.53
N GLY A 43 -13.43 6.25 -14.71
CA GLY A 43 -13.54 7.55 -15.37
C GLY A 43 -14.32 8.59 -14.56
N TRP A 44 -14.27 8.52 -13.23
CA TRP A 44 -14.93 9.41 -12.28
C TRP A 44 -13.97 10.41 -11.64
N ASP A 45 -13.16 11.09 -12.46
CA ASP A 45 -12.13 12.03 -11.99
C ASP A 45 -12.70 13.18 -11.15
N TRP A 46 -13.95 13.59 -11.42
CA TRP A 46 -14.65 14.62 -10.65
C TRP A 46 -14.81 14.27 -9.16
N ALA A 47 -14.74 12.98 -8.80
CA ALA A 47 -14.91 12.50 -7.44
C ALA A 47 -13.59 12.38 -6.66
N LEU A 48 -12.43 12.55 -7.32
CA LEU A 48 -11.10 12.47 -6.68
C LEU A 48 -10.95 13.37 -5.45
N PRO A 49 -11.43 14.63 -5.44
CA PRO A 49 -11.33 15.49 -4.25
C PRO A 49 -12.06 14.93 -3.02
N PHE A 50 -13.01 14.01 -3.20
CA PHE A 50 -13.76 13.38 -2.12
C PHE A 50 -13.15 12.05 -1.65
N ALA A 51 -12.06 11.56 -2.27
CA ALA A 51 -11.48 10.26 -1.98
C ALA A 51 -11.08 10.10 -0.50
N LEU A 52 -10.48 11.13 0.12
CA LEU A 52 -10.11 11.09 1.54
C LEU A 52 -11.35 10.97 2.45
N ALA A 53 -12.40 11.74 2.14
CA ALA A 53 -13.64 11.70 2.91
C ALA A 53 -14.34 10.34 2.77
N LEU A 54 -14.37 9.79 1.55
CA LEU A 54 -14.88 8.45 1.26
C LEU A 54 -14.06 7.36 1.97
N SER A 55 -12.74 7.48 2.01
CA SER A 55 -11.86 6.57 2.74
C SER A 55 -12.23 6.52 4.23
N ILE A 56 -12.27 7.68 4.90
CA ILE A 56 -12.60 7.75 6.33
C ILE A 56 -14.02 7.22 6.59
N LEU A 57 -14.99 7.60 5.74
CA LEU A 57 -16.38 7.14 5.84
C LEU A 57 -16.48 5.62 5.68
N LEU A 58 -15.79 5.05 4.69
CA LEU A 58 -15.80 3.63 4.41
C LEU A 58 -15.19 2.82 5.55
N CYS A 59 -14.01 3.22 6.03
CA CYS A 59 -13.34 2.58 7.18
C CYS A 59 -14.22 2.60 8.43
N THR A 60 -14.83 3.76 8.69
CA THR A 60 -15.73 3.95 9.83
C THR A 60 -16.98 3.09 9.69
N ALA A 61 -17.61 3.06 8.50
CA ALA A 61 -18.79 2.26 8.24
C ALA A 61 -18.52 0.76 8.45
N GLU A 62 -17.40 0.24 7.93
CA GLU A 62 -16.99 -1.16 8.13
C GLU A 62 -16.84 -1.50 9.62
N PHE A 63 -16.09 -0.68 10.35
CA PHE A 63 -15.85 -0.89 11.76
C PHE A 63 -17.15 -0.81 12.58
N VAL A 64 -18.01 0.17 12.28
CA VAL A 64 -19.31 0.37 12.96
C VAL A 64 -20.26 -0.81 12.71
N ILE A 65 -20.32 -1.32 11.48
CA ILE A 65 -21.10 -2.54 11.16
C ILE A 65 -20.56 -3.73 11.97
N GLY A 66 -19.24 -3.92 11.98
CA GLY A 66 -18.60 -5.00 12.73
C GLY A 66 -18.84 -4.92 14.24
N ALA A 67 -18.63 -3.74 14.84
CA ALA A 67 -18.90 -3.47 16.25
C ALA A 67 -20.37 -3.66 16.60
N GLY A 68 -21.29 -3.23 15.72
CA GLY A 68 -22.72 -3.41 15.87
C GLY A 68 -23.12 -4.89 15.93
N LEU A 69 -22.52 -5.72 15.08
CA LEU A 69 -22.72 -7.17 15.09
C LEU A 69 -22.24 -7.80 16.40
N ILE A 70 -21.02 -7.49 16.85
CA ILE A 70 -20.46 -8.06 18.09
C ILE A 70 -21.27 -7.66 19.32
N LEU A 71 -21.59 -6.37 19.45
CA LEU A 71 -22.33 -5.82 20.60
C LEU A 71 -23.84 -6.13 20.56
N ASN A 72 -24.33 -6.73 19.48
CA ASN A 72 -25.76 -6.99 19.26
C ASN A 72 -26.59 -5.70 19.30
N TYR A 73 -26.06 -4.62 18.72
CA TYR A 73 -26.69 -3.31 18.68
C TYR A 73 -27.63 -3.22 17.45
N GLN A 74 -28.86 -2.72 17.65
CA GLN A 74 -29.87 -2.52 16.61
C GLN A 74 -29.81 -3.54 15.44
N THR A 75 -29.94 -4.82 15.77
CA THR A 75 -29.53 -5.90 14.85
C THR A 75 -30.26 -5.88 13.51
N LYS A 76 -31.51 -5.41 13.45
CA LYS A 76 -32.24 -5.26 12.18
C LYS A 76 -31.57 -4.24 11.26
N LEU A 77 -31.17 -3.08 11.80
CA LEU A 77 -30.48 -2.04 11.02
C LEU A 77 -29.11 -2.55 10.56
N ILE A 78 -28.31 -3.09 11.48
CA ILE A 78 -26.96 -3.59 11.17
C ILE A 78 -27.00 -4.73 10.13
N GLN A 79 -28.01 -5.61 10.20
CA GLN A 79 -28.23 -6.66 9.21
C GLN A 79 -28.49 -6.09 7.81
N TRP A 80 -29.38 -5.10 7.69
CA TRP A 80 -29.62 -4.43 6.42
C TRP A 80 -28.38 -3.69 5.90
N LEU A 81 -27.65 -3.01 6.77
CA LEU A 81 -26.42 -2.31 6.40
C LEU A 81 -25.33 -3.27 5.92
N ILE A 82 -25.08 -4.39 6.61
CA ILE A 82 -24.08 -5.37 6.16
C ILE A 82 -24.48 -6.04 4.85
N LEU A 83 -25.77 -6.30 4.63
CA LEU A 83 -26.25 -6.86 3.35
C LEU A 83 -26.00 -5.88 2.20
N LEU A 84 -26.39 -4.62 2.36
CA LEU A 84 -26.15 -3.57 1.36
C LEU A 84 -24.65 -3.45 1.06
N PHE A 85 -23.84 -3.41 2.11
CA PHE A 85 -22.39 -3.31 2.02
C PHE A 85 -21.79 -4.50 1.25
N MET A 86 -22.16 -5.73 1.64
CA MET A 86 -21.65 -6.93 0.99
C MET A 86 -22.10 -7.05 -0.46
N VAL A 87 -23.36 -6.73 -0.78
CA VAL A 87 -23.85 -6.74 -2.17
C VAL A 87 -23.06 -5.75 -3.03
N PHE A 88 -22.88 -4.52 -2.55
CA PHE A 88 -22.08 -3.50 -3.23
C PHE A 88 -20.65 -3.97 -3.51
N PHE A 89 -19.92 -4.43 -2.48
CA PHE A 89 -18.56 -4.93 -2.64
C PHE A 89 -18.47 -6.19 -3.50
N THR A 90 -19.49 -7.06 -3.47
CA THR A 90 -19.53 -8.25 -4.33
C THR A 90 -19.64 -7.85 -5.80
N CYS A 91 -20.47 -6.86 -6.14
CA CYS A 91 -20.58 -6.35 -7.51
C CYS A 91 -19.26 -5.76 -8.01
N ILE A 92 -18.61 -4.91 -7.21
CA ILE A 92 -17.32 -4.30 -7.56
C ILE A 92 -16.25 -5.38 -7.73
N THR A 93 -16.12 -6.29 -6.76
CA THR A 93 -15.10 -7.35 -6.83
C THR A 93 -15.34 -8.35 -7.96
N PHE A 94 -16.59 -8.56 -8.36
CA PHE A 94 -16.89 -9.35 -9.56
C PHE A 94 -16.41 -8.64 -10.83
N TYR A 95 -16.65 -7.32 -10.93
CA TYR A 95 -16.15 -6.52 -12.04
C TYR A 95 -14.61 -6.59 -12.11
N ASP A 96 -13.92 -6.40 -10.98
CA ASP A 96 -12.46 -6.48 -10.95
C ASP A 96 -11.92 -7.87 -11.27
N ALA A 97 -12.62 -8.93 -10.88
CA ALA A 97 -12.22 -10.31 -11.21
C ALA A 97 -12.29 -10.60 -12.71
N LEU A 98 -13.18 -9.91 -13.45
CA LEU A 98 -13.31 -10.06 -14.89
C LEU A 98 -12.35 -9.16 -15.68
N TYR A 99 -12.21 -7.89 -15.26
CA TYR A 99 -11.52 -6.87 -16.06
C TYR A 99 -10.14 -6.50 -15.52
N ASN A 100 -9.77 -6.94 -14.31
CA ASN A 100 -8.54 -6.54 -13.61
C ASN A 100 -8.28 -5.03 -13.68
N ALA A 101 -9.34 -4.25 -13.41
CA ALA A 101 -9.30 -2.79 -13.48
C ALA A 101 -8.32 -2.18 -12.47
N VAL A 102 -8.16 -2.84 -11.31
CA VAL A 102 -7.17 -2.50 -10.29
C VAL A 102 -6.38 -3.73 -9.86
N SER A 103 -5.17 -3.52 -9.35
CA SER A 103 -4.23 -4.58 -8.96
C SER A 103 -4.70 -5.40 -7.76
N ASP A 104 -5.37 -4.76 -6.81
CA ASP A 104 -5.98 -5.40 -5.64
C ASP A 104 -7.15 -4.57 -5.10
N CYS A 105 -8.14 -5.26 -4.52
CA CYS A 105 -9.36 -4.60 -4.03
C CYS A 105 -9.16 -3.79 -2.73
N GLY A 106 -8.01 -3.90 -2.06
CA GLY A 106 -7.75 -3.19 -0.81
C GLY A 106 -8.67 -3.57 0.37
N CYS A 107 -9.42 -4.68 0.26
CA CYS A 107 -10.41 -5.10 1.25
C CYS A 107 -9.87 -5.22 2.68
N PHE A 108 -8.62 -5.65 2.87
CA PHE A 108 -7.97 -5.73 4.17
C PHE A 108 -6.77 -4.79 4.27
N GLY A 109 -6.77 -3.71 3.50
CA GLY A 109 -5.60 -2.84 3.33
C GLY A 109 -4.34 -3.63 2.95
N ASP A 110 -3.18 -3.16 3.41
CA ASP A 110 -1.89 -3.79 3.13
C ASP A 110 -1.62 -5.04 3.98
N ALA A 111 -2.47 -5.39 4.95
CA ALA A 111 -2.23 -6.54 5.83
C ALA A 111 -2.41 -7.89 5.11
N ILE A 112 -3.38 -7.99 4.20
CA ILE A 112 -3.66 -9.22 3.44
C ILE A 112 -3.98 -8.85 1.99
N LYS A 113 -3.01 -9.06 1.09
CA LYS A 113 -3.20 -8.93 -0.34
C LYS A 113 -3.82 -10.20 -0.90
N LEU A 114 -5.00 -10.08 -1.46
CA LEU A 114 -5.75 -11.17 -2.11
C LEU A 114 -5.85 -10.88 -3.60
N THR A 115 -5.79 -11.93 -4.42
CA THR A 115 -6.07 -11.77 -5.85
C THR A 115 -7.54 -11.35 -6.07
N ASN A 116 -7.85 -10.78 -7.24
CA ASN A 116 -9.22 -10.34 -7.55
C ASN A 116 -10.23 -11.49 -7.44
N TRP A 117 -9.90 -12.68 -7.93
CA TRP A 117 -10.73 -13.88 -7.76
C TRP A 117 -10.85 -14.35 -6.32
N GLN A 118 -9.76 -14.36 -5.54
CA GLN A 118 -9.82 -14.72 -4.12
C GLN A 118 -10.71 -13.75 -3.33
N THR A 119 -10.64 -12.46 -3.64
CA THR A 119 -11.48 -11.43 -3.01
C THR A 119 -12.95 -11.64 -3.34
N PHE A 120 -13.28 -11.93 -4.61
CA PHE A 120 -14.63 -12.23 -5.03
C PHE A 120 -15.19 -13.46 -4.29
N PHE A 121 -14.47 -14.58 -4.27
CA PHE A 121 -14.92 -15.79 -3.56
C PHE A 121 -15.09 -15.57 -2.05
N LYS A 122 -14.19 -14.83 -1.41
CA LYS A 122 -14.34 -14.41 -0.02
C LYS A 122 -15.65 -13.63 0.18
N ASN A 123 -15.97 -12.69 -0.70
CA ASN A 123 -17.21 -11.92 -0.62
C ASN A 123 -18.46 -12.80 -0.78
N ILE A 124 -18.43 -13.81 -1.65
CA ILE A 124 -19.52 -14.80 -1.76
C ILE A 124 -19.70 -15.59 -0.46
N VAL A 125 -18.62 -16.04 0.17
CA VAL A 125 -18.69 -16.74 1.48
C VAL A 125 -19.26 -15.83 2.56
N LEU A 126 -18.81 -14.57 2.63
CA LEU A 126 -19.34 -13.58 3.56
C LEU A 126 -20.82 -13.29 3.31
N LEU A 127 -21.24 -13.21 2.04
CA LEU A 127 -22.64 -13.01 1.67
C LEU A 127 -23.52 -14.20 2.10
N ALA A 128 -23.02 -15.43 1.97
CA ALA A 128 -23.69 -16.63 2.47
C ALA A 128 -23.85 -16.59 4.01
N LEU A 129 -22.82 -16.14 4.73
CA LEU A 129 -22.91 -15.93 6.18
C LEU A 129 -23.93 -14.84 6.55
N VAL A 130 -24.02 -13.76 5.76
CA VAL A 130 -25.06 -12.72 5.93
C VAL A 130 -26.45 -13.29 5.69
N ALA A 131 -26.65 -14.12 4.66
CA ALA A 131 -27.93 -14.78 4.41
C ALA A 131 -28.35 -15.69 5.58
N ILE A 132 -27.41 -16.47 6.14
CA ILE A 132 -27.64 -17.27 7.35
C ILE A 132 -28.01 -16.37 8.53
N LEU A 133 -27.31 -15.25 8.71
CA LEU A 133 -27.61 -14.29 9.78
C LEU A 133 -29.03 -13.74 9.66
N PHE A 134 -29.50 -13.39 8.46
CA PHE A 134 -30.87 -12.96 8.18
C PHE A 134 -31.90 -14.04 8.49
N TYR A 135 -31.70 -15.25 7.94
CA TYR A 135 -32.63 -16.36 8.14
C TYR A 135 -32.80 -16.74 9.61
N THR A 136 -31.71 -16.66 10.38
CA THR A 136 -31.69 -17.05 11.78
C THR A 136 -32.08 -15.91 12.74
N SER A 137 -32.21 -14.69 12.23
CA SER A 137 -32.57 -13.49 12.99
C SER A 137 -34.03 -13.58 13.46
N ARG A 138 -34.27 -13.97 14.71
CA ARG A 138 -35.59 -13.88 15.35
C ARG A 138 -35.67 -12.63 16.22
N ASN A 139 -36.81 -11.93 16.15
CA ASN A 139 -37.20 -10.74 16.94
C ASN A 139 -36.19 -10.33 18.01
N ALA A 140 -35.21 -9.53 17.58
CA ALA A 140 -34.20 -9.01 18.48
C ALA A 140 -34.83 -7.98 19.43
N LYS A 141 -34.57 -8.16 20.73
CA LYS A 141 -34.95 -7.18 21.74
C LYS A 141 -34.15 -5.89 21.53
N PRO A 142 -34.74 -4.70 21.79
CA PRO A 142 -34.02 -3.44 21.67
C PRO A 142 -32.76 -3.44 22.54
N PRO A 143 -31.68 -2.77 22.09
CA PRO A 143 -30.44 -2.71 22.85
C PRO A 143 -30.66 -2.03 24.20
N PHE A 144 -30.09 -2.61 25.26
CA PHE A 144 -30.09 -2.01 26.59
C PHE A 144 -29.17 -0.79 26.62
N PHE A 145 -29.49 0.22 27.44
CA PHE A 145 -28.76 1.50 27.53
C PHE A 145 -27.22 1.33 27.60
N ARG A 146 -26.72 0.39 28.42
CA ARG A 146 -25.28 0.12 28.53
C ARG A 146 -24.63 -0.33 27.20
N ARG A 147 -25.34 -1.11 26.38
CA ARG A 147 -24.83 -1.55 25.07
C ARG A 147 -24.81 -0.42 24.07
N THR A 148 -25.82 0.45 24.09
CA THR A 148 -25.86 1.67 23.26
C THR A 148 -24.71 2.60 23.62
N ALA A 149 -24.49 2.87 24.91
CA ALA A 149 -23.39 3.71 25.37
C ALA A 149 -22.02 3.14 24.98
N LEU A 150 -21.82 1.82 25.14
CA LEU A 150 -20.58 1.14 24.72
C LEU A 150 -20.37 1.22 23.21
N PHE A 151 -21.41 1.02 22.41
CA PHE A 151 -21.33 1.10 20.94
C PHE A 151 -20.94 2.50 20.46
N ILE A 152 -21.56 3.54 21.03
CA ILE A 152 -21.23 4.94 20.73
C ILE A 152 -19.78 5.23 21.14
N ALA A 153 -19.38 4.83 22.36
CA ALA A 153 -18.02 5.05 22.84
C ALA A 153 -16.97 4.39 21.93
N VAL A 154 -17.14 3.12 21.58
CA VAL A 154 -16.22 2.38 20.69
C VAL A 154 -16.15 3.01 19.31
N THR A 155 -17.28 3.46 18.77
CA THR A 155 -17.33 4.15 17.47
C THR A 155 -16.61 5.51 17.50
N CYS A 156 -16.84 6.31 18.54
CA CYS A 156 -16.18 7.62 18.70
C CYS A 156 -14.67 7.48 18.91
N ILE A 157 -14.24 6.49 19.71
CA ILE A 157 -12.82 6.18 19.91
C ILE A 157 -12.18 5.78 18.58
N PHE A 158 -12.84 4.93 17.81
CA PHE A 158 -12.32 4.49 16.51
C PHE A 158 -12.25 5.65 15.50
N ALA A 159 -13.28 6.49 15.41
CA ALA A 159 -13.24 7.67 14.55
C ALA A 159 -12.10 8.63 14.95
N GLY A 160 -11.90 8.86 16.26
CA GLY A 160 -10.76 9.63 16.77
C GLY A 160 -9.42 9.00 16.44
N PHE A 161 -9.30 7.67 16.53
CA PHE A 161 -8.13 6.91 16.14
C PHE A 161 -7.81 7.03 14.64
N SER A 162 -8.81 6.92 13.77
CA SER A 162 -8.63 7.09 12.32
C SER A 162 -8.18 8.52 11.96
N ILE A 163 -8.74 9.53 12.63
CA ILE A 163 -8.28 10.92 12.48
C ILE A 163 -6.84 11.05 12.97
N TRP A 164 -6.51 10.50 14.13
CA TRP A 164 -5.14 10.53 14.67
C TRP A 164 -4.14 9.88 13.70
N SER A 165 -4.54 8.76 13.08
CA SER A 165 -3.77 8.01 12.08
C SER A 165 -3.60 8.75 10.75
N PHE A 166 -4.40 9.78 10.47
CA PHE A 166 -4.15 10.69 9.33
C PHE A 166 -3.05 11.71 9.63
N TYR A 167 -2.89 12.12 10.90
CA TYR A 167 -1.87 13.07 11.34
C TYR A 167 -0.53 12.41 11.70
N HIS A 168 -0.54 11.10 11.93
CA HIS A 168 0.62 10.28 12.29
C HIS A 168 0.80 9.15 11.28
N LEU A 169 1.91 8.44 11.35
CA LEU A 169 2.07 7.23 10.53
C LEU A 169 1.22 6.08 11.10
N PRO A 170 0.83 5.10 10.26
CA PRO A 170 0.15 3.90 10.73
C PRO A 170 0.91 3.23 11.88
N LEU A 171 0.17 2.72 12.88
CA LEU A 171 0.78 2.03 14.02
C LEU A 171 1.52 0.76 13.60
N ILE A 172 0.93 0.02 12.67
CA ILE A 172 1.51 -1.20 12.12
C ILE A 172 1.76 -0.95 10.64
N ASP A 173 3.03 -0.91 10.27
CA ASP A 173 3.48 -0.77 8.89
C ASP A 173 3.62 -2.16 8.26
N PHE A 174 2.75 -2.45 7.29
CA PHE A 174 2.74 -3.69 6.51
C PHE A 174 3.57 -3.59 5.22
N LEU A 175 4.10 -2.41 4.91
CA LEU A 175 4.81 -2.17 3.66
C LEU A 175 6.27 -2.63 3.73
N PRO A 176 6.92 -2.87 2.57
CA PRO A 176 8.33 -3.23 2.51
C PRO A 176 9.26 -2.21 3.20
N TRP A 177 8.82 -0.94 3.27
CA TRP A 177 9.57 0.16 3.85
C TRP A 177 9.43 0.32 5.36
N LYS A 178 8.95 -0.69 6.10
CA LYS A 178 8.83 -0.59 7.55
C LYS A 178 10.20 -0.46 8.24
N LYS A 179 10.20 0.15 9.41
CA LYS A 179 11.39 0.25 10.27
C LYS A 179 12.02 -1.12 10.53
N GLY A 180 13.34 -1.19 10.38
CA GLY A 180 14.15 -2.40 10.55
C GLY A 180 14.31 -3.26 9.28
N ASN A 181 13.58 -2.97 8.20
CA ASN A 181 13.77 -3.67 6.93
C ASN A 181 15.01 -3.17 6.18
N ILE A 182 15.54 -4.05 5.35
CA ILE A 182 16.64 -3.78 4.42
C ILE A 182 16.03 -3.47 3.04
N VAL A 183 16.35 -2.32 2.47
CA VAL A 183 15.88 -1.88 1.15
C VAL A 183 16.66 -2.55 0.01
N SER A 184 17.83 -3.13 0.33
CA SER A 184 18.80 -3.69 -0.63
C SER A 184 18.40 -5.01 -1.31
N THR A 185 17.23 -5.60 -1.02
CA THR A 185 16.75 -6.77 -1.76
C THR A 185 16.07 -6.36 -3.07
N VAL A 186 16.85 -5.71 -3.94
CA VAL A 186 16.58 -5.70 -5.38
C VAL A 186 16.95 -7.10 -5.86
N SER A 187 16.00 -8.03 -5.86
CA SER A 187 16.16 -9.24 -6.65
C SER A 187 16.28 -8.79 -8.10
N GLN A 188 17.48 -8.90 -8.69
CA GLN A 188 17.63 -8.89 -10.13
C GLN A 188 16.54 -9.79 -10.70
N GLN A 189 15.68 -9.23 -11.56
CA GLN A 189 14.79 -10.02 -12.38
C GLN A 189 15.64 -11.03 -13.14
N SER A 190 15.66 -12.29 -12.69
CA SER A 190 16.18 -13.38 -13.50
C SER A 190 15.12 -13.67 -14.57
N SER A 191 15.12 -12.87 -15.63
CA SER A 191 14.39 -13.21 -16.85
C SER A 191 15.07 -14.42 -17.47
N GLU A 192 14.46 -15.58 -17.38
CA GLU A 192 14.92 -16.76 -18.11
C GLU A 192 14.37 -16.67 -19.54
N TYR A 193 15.28 -16.64 -20.51
CA TYR A 193 14.95 -16.66 -21.92
C TYR A 193 14.84 -18.12 -22.38
N TYR A 194 13.75 -18.48 -23.03
CA TYR A 194 13.56 -19.80 -23.63
C TYR A 194 13.45 -19.67 -25.15
N VAL A 195 14.04 -20.63 -25.86
CA VAL A 195 14.03 -20.73 -27.32
C VAL A 195 13.43 -22.07 -27.74
N THR A 196 12.51 -22.04 -28.72
CA THR A 196 11.83 -23.23 -29.23
C THR A 196 12.32 -23.55 -30.64
N TYR A 197 12.71 -24.80 -30.84
CA TYR A 197 13.21 -25.33 -32.10
C TYR A 197 12.33 -26.49 -32.58
N ARG A 198 12.10 -26.55 -33.90
CA ARG A 198 11.39 -27.65 -34.55
C ARG A 198 12.32 -28.48 -35.41
N ASN A 199 12.21 -29.79 -35.31
CA ASN A 199 12.96 -30.70 -36.17
C ASN A 199 12.36 -30.72 -37.58
N LYS A 200 13.19 -30.47 -38.60
CA LYS A 200 12.75 -30.36 -40.01
C LYS A 200 12.26 -31.69 -40.59
N THR A 201 12.66 -32.82 -40.02
CA THR A 201 12.37 -34.17 -40.55
C THR A 201 11.21 -34.84 -39.84
N THR A 202 11.11 -34.66 -38.51
CA THR A 202 10.07 -35.31 -37.69
C THR A 202 8.92 -34.37 -37.30
N GLY A 203 9.11 -33.06 -37.40
CA GLY A 203 8.14 -32.05 -36.98
C GLY A 203 8.01 -31.86 -35.47
N GLU A 204 8.84 -32.51 -34.66
CA GLU A 204 8.83 -32.40 -33.20
C GLU A 204 9.36 -31.04 -32.73
N GLU A 205 8.64 -30.36 -31.84
CA GLU A 205 9.06 -29.09 -31.22
C GLU A 205 9.64 -29.32 -29.83
N ARG A 206 10.79 -28.71 -29.53
CA ARG A 206 11.43 -28.75 -28.21
C ARG A 206 11.87 -27.35 -27.77
N GLU A 207 11.64 -27.07 -26.50
CA GLU A 207 11.99 -25.80 -25.86
C GLU A 207 13.24 -25.98 -24.99
N PHE A 208 14.18 -25.04 -25.09
CA PHE A 208 15.43 -25.02 -24.36
C PHE A 208 15.65 -23.67 -23.68
N PRO A 209 16.33 -23.59 -22.52
CA PRO A 209 16.83 -22.33 -22.01
C PRO A 209 17.84 -21.71 -23.00
N SER A 210 17.78 -20.40 -23.22
CA SER A 210 18.66 -19.67 -24.13
C SER A 210 20.14 -19.78 -23.77
N ASN A 211 20.46 -20.11 -22.52
CA ASN A 211 21.83 -20.30 -22.06
C ASN A 211 22.30 -21.76 -22.18
N ASP A 212 21.38 -22.70 -22.46
CA ASP A 212 21.63 -24.14 -22.45
C ASP A 212 20.87 -24.85 -23.58
N PHE A 213 21.26 -24.53 -24.82
CA PHE A 213 20.83 -25.27 -26.01
C PHE A 213 22.03 -25.60 -26.89
N PRO A 214 22.00 -26.69 -27.67
CA PRO A 214 23.17 -27.24 -28.37
C PRO A 214 23.54 -26.45 -29.65
N TYR A 215 23.66 -25.13 -29.55
CA TYR A 215 23.99 -24.22 -30.65
C TYR A 215 25.38 -24.46 -31.26
N LYS A 216 26.29 -25.06 -30.49
CA LYS A 216 27.64 -25.40 -30.94
C LYS A 216 27.70 -26.71 -31.74
N ASP A 217 26.64 -27.53 -31.70
CA ASP A 217 26.56 -28.75 -32.49
C ASP A 217 26.03 -28.43 -33.90
N SER A 218 26.92 -28.48 -34.88
CA SER A 218 26.60 -28.18 -36.28
C SER A 218 25.64 -29.22 -36.91
N ILE A 219 25.65 -30.46 -36.43
CA ILE A 219 24.73 -31.51 -36.91
C ILE A 219 23.32 -31.17 -36.42
N TRP A 220 23.20 -30.82 -35.14
CA TRP A 220 21.92 -30.42 -34.55
C TRP A 220 21.35 -29.16 -35.22
N MET A 221 22.15 -28.10 -35.41
CA MET A 221 21.72 -26.86 -36.08
C MET A 221 21.25 -27.05 -37.54
N SER A 222 21.73 -28.08 -38.24
CA SER A 222 21.27 -28.37 -39.60
C SER A 222 19.87 -28.99 -39.65
N GLN A 223 19.54 -29.80 -38.64
CA GLN A 223 18.30 -30.57 -38.54
C GLN A 223 17.16 -29.83 -37.87
N TRP A 224 17.46 -28.79 -37.09
CA TRP A 224 16.48 -28.03 -36.31
C TRP A 224 16.36 -26.59 -36.83
N GLU A 225 15.15 -26.06 -36.87
CA GLU A 225 14.86 -24.66 -37.23
C GLU A 225 14.28 -23.90 -36.03
N PHE A 226 14.66 -22.64 -35.89
CA PHE A 226 14.13 -21.76 -34.86
C PHE A 226 12.67 -21.42 -35.18
N VAL A 227 11.79 -21.54 -34.19
CA VAL A 227 10.37 -21.21 -34.33
C VAL A 227 10.02 -19.94 -33.58
N SER A 228 10.35 -19.87 -32.29
CA SER A 228 9.96 -18.76 -31.42
C SER A 228 10.83 -18.66 -30.18
N SER A 229 10.76 -17.50 -29.52
CA SER A 229 11.34 -17.31 -28.20
C SER A 229 10.27 -16.78 -27.25
N ARG A 230 10.34 -17.18 -25.99
CA ARG A 230 9.50 -16.61 -24.94
C ARG A 230 10.35 -16.22 -23.75
N VAL A 231 9.97 -15.11 -23.13
CA VAL A 231 10.57 -14.65 -21.89
C VAL A 231 9.66 -15.11 -20.76
N VAL A 232 10.20 -15.88 -19.83
CA VAL A 232 9.52 -16.18 -18.58
C VAL A 232 10.07 -15.24 -17.54
N SER A 233 9.34 -14.16 -17.29
CA SER A 233 9.56 -13.35 -16.10
C SER A 233 8.99 -14.12 -14.92
N HIS A 234 9.85 -14.54 -13.99
CA HIS A 234 9.36 -14.95 -12.69
C HIS A 234 8.80 -13.71 -11.99
N PRO A 235 7.51 -13.66 -11.64
CA PRO A 235 7.02 -12.59 -10.79
C PRO A 235 7.63 -12.82 -9.40
N SER A 236 8.77 -12.17 -9.13
CA SER A 236 9.18 -11.89 -7.77
C SER A 236 8.01 -11.19 -7.08
N SER A 237 7.50 -11.79 -6.02
CA SER A 237 6.37 -11.30 -5.25
C SER A 237 6.62 -9.95 -4.56
N ASP A 238 7.82 -9.40 -4.69
CA ASP A 238 8.24 -8.09 -4.18
C ASP A 238 8.91 -7.25 -5.29
N ASN A 239 8.20 -7.03 -6.40
CA ASN A 239 8.62 -6.06 -7.42
C ASN A 239 8.36 -4.62 -6.94
N THR A 240 9.27 -4.08 -6.13
CA THR A 240 9.49 -2.63 -6.10
C THR A 240 10.88 -2.40 -6.69
N LEU A 241 10.99 -2.39 -8.02
CA LEU A 241 12.17 -1.88 -8.70
C LEU A 241 12.24 -0.39 -8.35
N LEU A 242 13.03 -0.07 -7.32
CA LEU A 242 13.31 1.30 -6.94
C LEU A 242 14.19 1.90 -8.00
N LEU A 243 13.58 2.74 -8.85
CA LEU A 243 14.27 3.54 -9.85
C LEU A 243 14.23 5.00 -9.41
N ILE A 244 15.31 5.43 -8.79
CA ILE A 244 15.61 6.83 -8.46
C ILE A 244 16.38 7.38 -9.65
N SER A 245 15.79 8.34 -10.35
CA SER A 245 16.41 9.00 -11.49
C SER A 245 16.81 10.44 -11.18
N ASP A 246 17.96 10.86 -11.70
CA ASP A 246 18.33 12.28 -11.71
C ASP A 246 17.53 13.07 -12.77
N THR A 247 17.77 14.38 -12.83
CA THR A 247 17.11 15.27 -13.80
C THR A 247 17.47 14.96 -15.26
N LEU A 248 18.53 14.18 -15.49
CA LEU A 248 19.00 13.71 -16.79
C LEU A 248 18.48 12.29 -17.13
N GLY A 249 17.78 11.65 -16.20
CA GLY A 249 17.24 10.30 -16.36
C GLY A 249 18.20 9.16 -16.02
N ASN A 250 19.36 9.44 -15.41
CA ASN A 250 20.30 8.41 -14.97
C ASN A 250 19.82 7.74 -13.67
N ASP A 251 19.95 6.43 -13.59
CA ASP A 251 19.64 5.66 -12.38
C ASP A 251 20.74 5.83 -11.31
N VAL A 252 20.36 6.39 -10.15
CA VAL A 252 21.23 6.61 -8.98
C VAL A 252 20.85 5.74 -7.79
N SER A 253 19.93 4.79 -7.96
CA SER A 253 19.32 4.03 -6.87
C SER A 253 20.34 3.25 -6.06
N LEU A 254 21.23 2.52 -6.73
CA LEU A 254 22.24 1.68 -6.06
C LEU A 254 23.22 2.49 -5.21
N TYR A 255 23.50 3.73 -5.60
CA TYR A 255 24.39 4.62 -4.83
C TYR A 255 23.75 5.00 -3.50
N TYR A 256 22.50 5.49 -3.53
CA TYR A 256 21.80 5.94 -2.33
C TYR A 256 21.34 4.80 -1.43
N LEU A 257 20.96 3.65 -1.99
CA LEU A 257 20.57 2.48 -1.19
C LEU A 257 21.75 1.86 -0.44
N ASN A 258 22.96 1.94 -0.99
CA ASN A 258 24.18 1.43 -0.36
C ASN A 258 25.01 2.53 0.32
N TYR A 259 24.39 3.69 0.59
CA TYR A 259 25.08 4.79 1.26
C TYR A 259 25.58 4.33 2.64
N PRO A 260 26.89 4.44 2.93
CA PRO A 260 27.50 3.81 4.10
C PRO A 260 27.12 4.48 5.42
N ASP A 261 26.90 5.80 5.37
CA ASP A 261 26.54 6.62 6.52
C ASP A 261 25.03 6.81 6.66
N PHE A 262 24.62 7.64 7.62
CA PHE A 262 23.22 8.01 7.78
C PHE A 262 22.76 8.90 6.61
N LEU A 263 21.72 8.46 5.91
CA LEU A 263 21.07 9.19 4.83
C LEU A 263 19.65 9.55 5.23
N PHE A 264 19.31 10.82 5.10
CA PHE A 264 17.93 11.31 5.19
C PHE A 264 17.30 11.36 3.81
N ILE A 265 16.16 10.68 3.64
CA ILE A 265 15.39 10.69 2.41
C ILE A 265 14.05 11.36 2.71
N ALA A 266 13.84 12.55 2.16
CA ALA A 266 12.54 13.21 2.17
C ALA A 266 11.70 12.72 0.99
N THR A 267 10.42 12.43 1.22
CA THR A 267 9.51 11.91 0.18
C THR A 267 8.34 12.86 -0.01
N ILE A 268 8.07 13.26 -1.26
CA ILE A 268 6.95 14.15 -1.63
C ILE A 268 6.27 13.57 -2.87
N TYR A 269 5.17 12.84 -2.71
CA TYR A 269 4.48 12.23 -3.87
C TYR A 269 3.66 13.23 -4.70
N ASP A 270 3.42 14.43 -4.17
CA ASP A 270 2.73 15.50 -4.90
C ASP A 270 3.06 16.84 -4.23
N LEU A 271 3.78 17.69 -4.97
CA LEU A 271 4.19 19.02 -4.49
C LEU A 271 3.01 19.98 -4.30
N HIS A 272 1.92 19.84 -5.07
CA HIS A 272 0.78 20.76 -5.06
C HIS A 272 -0.13 20.51 -3.86
N SER A 273 -0.31 19.25 -3.45
CA SER A 273 -1.11 18.91 -2.27
C SER A 273 -0.35 18.98 -0.95
N ALA A 274 0.99 19.09 -0.99
CA ALA A 274 1.82 19.18 0.21
C ALA A 274 1.61 20.52 0.95
N PRO A 275 1.28 20.52 2.27
CA PRO A 275 1.04 21.77 2.98
C PRO A 275 2.28 22.65 3.11
N ASP A 276 2.17 23.95 2.77
CA ASP A 276 3.27 24.93 2.85
C ASP A 276 3.99 24.93 4.21
N LYS A 277 3.24 24.79 5.33
CA LYS A 277 3.82 24.70 6.67
C LYS A 277 4.72 23.46 6.84
N SER A 278 4.34 22.33 6.26
CA SER A 278 5.13 21.10 6.29
C SER A 278 6.36 21.21 5.39
N LEU A 279 6.22 21.79 4.19
CA LEU A 279 7.33 22.00 3.27
C LEU A 279 8.39 22.94 3.87
N LYS A 280 7.97 24.03 4.51
CA LYS A 280 8.88 24.93 5.23
C LYS A 280 9.63 24.21 6.35
N LYS A 281 8.91 23.43 7.17
CA LYS A 281 9.50 22.64 8.25
C LYS A 281 10.50 21.58 7.72
N LEU A 282 10.22 21.00 6.57
CA LEU A 282 11.13 20.08 5.90
C LEU A 282 12.41 20.78 5.43
N SER A 283 12.29 21.94 4.78
CA SER A 283 13.46 22.74 4.36
C SER A 283 14.34 23.14 5.57
N ASP A 284 13.73 23.64 6.65
CA ASP A 284 14.45 23.98 7.88
C ASP A 284 15.19 22.76 8.49
N PHE A 285 14.57 21.58 8.41
CA PHE A 285 15.16 20.32 8.86
C PHE A 285 16.36 19.92 8.00
N ILE A 286 16.20 19.91 6.68
CA ILE A 286 17.25 19.54 5.71
C ILE A 286 18.48 20.43 5.93
N ARG A 287 18.28 21.75 5.99
CA ARG A 287 19.35 22.71 6.25
C ARG A 287 20.09 22.43 7.56
N SER A 288 19.36 22.08 8.61
CA SER A 288 19.96 21.76 9.92
C SER A 288 20.78 20.46 9.88
N ALA A 289 20.30 19.45 9.15
CA ALA A 289 20.97 18.17 8.99
C ALA A 289 22.24 18.29 8.14
N GLU A 290 22.18 19.02 7.02
CA GLU A 290 23.32 19.28 6.14
C GLU A 290 24.40 20.11 6.84
N ASN A 291 24.02 21.15 7.59
CA ASN A 291 24.94 21.92 8.42
C ASN A 291 25.64 21.08 9.50
N SER A 292 25.05 19.95 9.88
CA SER A 292 25.61 19.01 10.85
C SER A 292 26.39 17.87 10.19
N GLY A 293 26.57 17.92 8.85
CA GLY A 293 27.36 16.96 8.07
C GLY A 293 26.62 15.72 7.59
N TYR A 294 25.28 15.69 7.69
CA TYR A 294 24.49 14.55 7.20
C TYR A 294 23.95 14.82 5.79
N THR A 295 23.98 13.80 4.94
CA THR A 295 23.42 13.87 3.60
C THR A 295 21.90 13.78 3.63
N CYS A 296 21.26 14.70 2.92
CA CYS A 296 19.82 14.71 2.68
C CYS A 296 19.55 14.62 1.18
N ILE A 297 18.57 13.83 0.78
CA ILE A 297 18.02 13.82 -0.57
C ILE A 297 16.51 14.00 -0.52
N ILE A 298 15.93 14.53 -1.59
CA ILE A 298 14.48 14.63 -1.76
C ILE A 298 14.08 13.76 -2.95
N LEU A 299 13.05 12.95 -2.76
CA LEU A 299 12.43 12.15 -3.81
C LEU A 299 11.03 12.68 -4.09
N THR A 300 10.73 12.93 -5.36
CA THR A 300 9.43 13.43 -5.82
C THR A 300 9.04 12.80 -7.15
N SER A 301 7.75 12.84 -7.51
CA SER A 301 7.24 12.44 -8.82
C SER A 301 6.92 13.65 -9.71
N ALA A 302 7.32 14.84 -9.29
CA ALA A 302 7.05 16.11 -9.95
C ALA A 302 7.92 16.34 -11.18
N LEU A 303 7.47 17.20 -12.09
CA LEU A 303 8.25 17.53 -13.28
C LEU A 303 9.43 18.46 -12.95
N ASN A 304 10.50 18.43 -13.76
CA ASN A 304 11.71 19.23 -13.54
C ASN A 304 11.43 20.73 -13.29
N LYS A 305 10.47 21.32 -14.01
CA LYS A 305 10.09 22.72 -13.79
C LYS A 305 9.50 22.97 -12.39
N GLU A 306 8.65 22.06 -11.91
CA GLU A 306 8.04 22.16 -10.59
C GLU A 306 9.08 21.98 -9.49
N ILE A 307 10.07 21.12 -9.73
CA ILE A 307 11.23 20.92 -8.86
C ILE A 307 12.05 22.21 -8.72
N GLU A 308 12.34 22.89 -9.83
CA GLU A 308 13.06 24.17 -9.83
C GLU A 308 12.31 25.24 -9.04
N ASP A 309 11.00 25.41 -9.30
CA ASP A 309 10.16 26.37 -8.60
C ASP A 309 10.08 26.07 -7.09
N PHE A 310 9.99 24.79 -6.73
CA PHE A 310 9.99 24.32 -5.35
C PHE A 310 11.32 24.59 -4.64
N ALA A 311 12.45 24.26 -5.29
CA ALA A 311 13.77 24.47 -4.72
C ALA A 311 14.05 25.95 -4.46
N LEU A 312 13.64 26.83 -5.40
CA LEU A 312 13.75 28.28 -5.25
C LEU A 312 12.84 28.82 -4.14
N LYS A 313 11.56 28.39 -4.08
CA LYS A 313 10.59 28.88 -3.10
C LYS A 313 11.03 28.58 -1.65
N TYR A 314 11.64 27.42 -1.42
CA TYR A 314 12.01 26.95 -0.08
C TYR A 314 13.51 26.98 0.21
N ASP A 315 14.32 27.54 -0.70
CA ASP A 315 15.78 27.65 -0.56
C ASP A 315 16.43 26.30 -0.19
N ILE A 316 16.12 25.30 -1.01
CA ILE A 316 16.58 23.90 -0.86
C ILE A 316 17.87 23.71 -1.66
N GLN A 317 18.91 23.23 -0.97
CA GLN A 317 20.20 22.91 -1.57
C GLN A 317 20.43 21.41 -1.75
N ALA A 318 19.64 20.59 -1.06
CA ALA A 318 19.66 19.14 -1.19
C ALA A 318 19.36 18.69 -2.63
N GLU A 319 19.96 17.57 -3.03
CA GLU A 319 19.67 16.96 -4.33
C GLU A 319 18.24 16.43 -4.38
N ILE A 320 17.55 16.73 -5.48
CA ILE A 320 16.17 16.33 -5.73
C ILE A 320 16.14 15.35 -6.90
N PHE A 321 15.58 14.17 -6.66
CA PHE A 321 15.48 13.08 -7.62
C PHE A 321 14.03 12.75 -7.94
N ASN A 322 13.84 12.21 -9.14
CA ASN A 322 12.57 11.71 -9.61
C ASN A 322 12.39 10.23 -9.28
N ILE A 323 11.16 9.88 -8.91
CA ILE A 323 10.72 8.51 -8.69
C ILE A 323 9.20 8.42 -8.90
N ASP A 324 8.72 7.22 -9.18
CA ASP A 324 7.31 6.91 -9.32
C ASP A 324 6.48 7.24 -8.06
N ASP A 325 5.28 7.79 -8.26
CA ASP A 325 4.42 8.29 -7.17
C ASP A 325 3.86 7.15 -6.30
N ILE A 326 3.52 6.01 -6.91
CA ILE A 326 3.08 4.80 -6.18
C ILE A 326 4.19 4.36 -5.22
N THR A 327 5.43 4.40 -5.69
CA THR A 327 6.60 4.07 -4.88
C THR A 327 6.75 5.02 -3.69
N LEU A 328 6.64 6.33 -3.90
CA LEU A 328 6.68 7.33 -2.80
C LEU A 328 5.56 7.09 -1.78
N LYS A 329 4.34 6.83 -2.25
CA LYS A 329 3.19 6.52 -1.40
C LYS A 329 3.41 5.25 -0.57
N MET A 330 4.18 4.27 -1.07
CA MET A 330 4.57 3.05 -0.33
C MET A 330 5.74 3.28 0.63
N MET A 331 6.66 4.19 0.32
CA MET A 331 7.81 4.51 1.17
C MET A 331 7.36 5.09 2.52
N VAL A 332 6.50 6.12 2.46
CA VAL A 332 5.92 6.78 3.63
C VAL A 332 4.49 7.18 3.35
N ARG A 333 3.55 6.79 4.22
CA ARG A 333 2.15 7.23 4.19
C ARG A 333 2.02 8.68 4.70
N ALA A 334 2.73 9.62 4.07
CA ALA A 334 2.73 11.04 4.41
C ALA A 334 3.16 11.91 3.22
N ASN A 335 2.63 13.15 3.18
CA ASN A 335 3.05 14.18 2.23
C ASN A 335 3.30 15.53 2.93
N PRO A 336 4.56 15.95 3.12
CA PRO A 336 5.81 15.19 2.95
C PRO A 336 6.05 14.12 4.03
N GLY A 337 6.89 13.14 3.70
CA GLY A 337 7.47 12.15 4.60
C GLY A 337 8.98 12.29 4.75
N LEU A 338 9.54 11.68 5.79
CA LEU A 338 10.99 11.60 6.03
C LEU A 338 11.37 10.19 6.46
N ILE A 339 12.45 9.67 5.89
CA ILE A 339 13.03 8.36 6.20
C ILE A 339 14.49 8.57 6.60
N LEU A 340 14.91 7.89 7.65
CA LEU A 340 16.32 7.75 7.98
C LEU A 340 16.76 6.33 7.63
N ILE A 341 17.76 6.21 6.76
CA ILE A 341 18.39 4.94 6.44
C ILE A 341 19.87 4.94 6.78
N LYS A 342 20.44 3.75 7.00
CA LYS A 342 21.89 3.54 7.16
C LYS A 342 22.26 2.19 6.59
N ASN A 343 23.20 2.16 5.63
CA ASN A 343 23.67 0.92 4.99
C ASN A 343 22.49 0.04 4.49
N GLY A 344 21.54 0.67 3.79
CA GLY A 344 20.32 0.01 3.28
C GLY A 344 19.27 -0.35 4.32
N VAL A 345 19.51 -0.16 5.62
CA VAL A 345 18.54 -0.46 6.70
C VAL A 345 17.71 0.76 7.03
N ILE A 346 16.39 0.61 7.11
CA ILE A 346 15.47 1.67 7.54
C ILE A 346 15.53 1.81 9.07
N ILE A 347 16.10 2.92 9.55
CA ILE A 347 16.26 3.20 10.97
C ILE A 347 14.99 3.74 11.59
N ASP A 348 14.33 4.71 10.93
CA ASP A 348 13.04 5.26 11.37
C ASP A 348 12.37 6.08 10.26
N LYS A 349 11.08 6.40 10.45
CA LYS A 349 10.28 7.18 9.51
C LYS A 349 9.34 8.14 10.22
N TRP A 350 9.04 9.27 9.57
CA TRP A 350 8.16 10.30 10.11
C TRP A 350 7.25 10.92 9.07
N ASN A 351 6.04 11.28 9.52
CA ASN A 351 5.23 12.29 8.84
C ASN A 351 5.77 13.66 9.23
N VAL A 352 6.13 14.51 8.25
CA VAL A 352 6.76 15.81 8.52
C VAL A 352 5.89 16.70 9.40
N ARG A 353 4.56 16.57 9.32
CA ARG A 353 3.61 17.32 10.16
C ARG A 353 3.86 17.09 11.65
N SER A 354 4.18 15.86 12.04
CA SER A 354 4.38 15.43 13.44
C SER A 354 5.84 15.07 13.79
N MET A 355 6.79 15.22 12.85
CA MET A 355 8.20 14.91 13.12
C MET A 355 8.83 15.83 14.18
N PRO A 356 9.77 15.34 14.99
CA PRO A 356 10.55 16.17 15.90
C PRO A 356 11.63 16.97 15.15
N ASP A 357 12.17 18.00 15.81
CA ASP A 357 13.27 18.80 15.25
C ASP A 357 14.55 17.97 15.12
N PHE A 358 15.45 18.40 14.22
CA PHE A 358 16.71 17.71 13.92
C PHE A 358 17.50 17.33 15.18
N ASN A 359 17.69 18.27 16.13
CA ASN A 359 18.43 18.03 17.38
C ASN A 359 17.89 16.84 18.20
N LYS A 360 16.56 16.60 18.17
CA LYS A 360 15.95 15.48 18.88
C LYS A 360 16.19 14.16 18.14
N ILE A 361 16.13 14.17 16.81
CA ILE A 361 16.44 12.99 15.98
C ILE A 361 17.91 12.63 16.15
N GLU A 362 18.80 13.61 16.06
CA GLU A 362 20.24 13.44 16.24
C GLU A 362 20.56 12.76 17.59
N LYS A 363 20.04 13.31 18.68
CA LYS A 363 20.25 12.77 20.03
C LYS A 363 19.74 11.33 20.18
N LYS A 364 18.64 10.98 19.52
CA LYS A 364 17.98 9.68 19.69
C LYS A 364 18.57 8.59 18.77
N HIS A 365 18.98 8.94 17.56
CA HIS A 365 19.27 7.96 16.51
C HIS A 365 20.71 8.02 15.99
N LEU A 366 21.35 9.19 16.03
CA LEU A 366 22.65 9.40 15.39
C LEU A 366 23.80 9.36 16.40
N LYS A 367 23.53 9.70 17.67
CA LYS A 367 24.49 9.56 18.77
C LYS A 367 24.47 8.14 19.32
N LEU A 368 25.22 7.24 18.69
CA LEU A 368 25.68 5.99 19.30
C LEU A 368 27.12 6.22 19.82
N THR A 369 27.26 6.25 21.15
CA THR A 369 28.50 6.11 21.97
C THR A 369 29.66 7.09 21.76
N ASN A 370 29.73 8.09 22.64
CA ASN A 370 30.97 8.52 23.32
C ASN A 370 30.76 8.32 24.83
N GLU A 371 30.50 7.09 25.25
CA GLU A 371 30.66 6.64 26.65
C GLU A 371 31.39 5.30 26.65
#